data_AF-A0A392N7U2-F1
#
_entry.id   AF-A0A392N7U2-F1
#
_cell.length_a   1.000
_cell.length_b   1.000
_cell.length_c   1.000
_cell.angle_alpha   90.00
_cell.angle_beta   90.00
_cell.angle_gamma   90.00
#
_symmetry.space_group_name_H-M   'P 1'
#
loop_
_entity.id
_entity.type
_entity.pdbx_description
1 polymer ?
#
loop_
_entity_poly.entity_id
_entity_poly.type
_entity_poly.pdbx_seq_one_letter_code
_entity_poly.pdbx_strand_id
1 'polypeptide(L)'
;VDLVGGYYDAGDNVKFNFPMAFSTTMLAWSVIEFGKFMGPELNNALDAIGWATDYFLKATNTPGFVFAQVGDPFGDHNCWERPEDMDTPRTSFFVSRENPGSEVSAEIAAALAASSIAFKKFKHNVGYSERLLQRAIM
;
A
#
# COMPACT_ATOMS: atom_id res chain seq x y z
N VAL A 1 -13.21 -0.54 10.26
CA VAL A 1 -12.00 -1.22 9.73
C VAL A 1 -10.78 -0.50 10.30
N ASP A 2 -9.69 -1.19 10.63
CA ASP A 2 -8.42 -0.52 10.97
C ASP A 2 -7.68 -0.19 9.67
N LEU A 3 -7.41 1.10 9.43
CA LEU A 3 -6.66 1.60 8.26
C LEU A 3 -5.44 2.44 8.68
N VAL A 4 -4.93 2.25 9.90
CA VAL A 4 -3.67 2.87 10.35
C VAL A 4 -2.47 2.23 9.64
N GLY A 5 -1.47 3.04 9.28
CA GLY A 5 -0.28 2.65 8.51
C GLY A 5 -0.30 3.22 7.09
N GLY A 6 0.52 2.67 6.18
CA GLY A 6 0.62 3.14 4.80
C GLY A 6 1.34 4.49 4.69
N TYR A 7 1.39 5.03 3.48
CA TYR A 7 2.08 6.29 3.18
C TYR A 7 1.11 7.44 2.96
N TYR A 8 1.48 8.64 3.39
CA TYR A 8 0.92 9.86 2.80
C TYR A 8 1.44 10.02 1.38
N ASP A 9 0.63 10.60 0.51
CA ASP A 9 0.90 10.59 -0.93
C ASP A 9 2.02 11.55 -1.33
N ALA A 10 1.97 12.79 -0.82
CA ALA A 10 2.91 13.83 -1.20
C ALA A 10 3.31 14.72 -0.01
N GLY A 11 3.08 16.04 -0.12
CA GLY A 11 3.21 16.99 0.99
C GLY A 11 1.91 17.17 1.79
N ASP A 12 0.88 16.40 1.45
CA ASP A 12 -0.41 16.32 2.11
C ASP A 12 -0.46 15.13 3.08
N ASN A 13 -1.57 14.97 3.81
CA ASN A 13 -1.76 13.83 4.72
C ASN A 13 -2.86 12.87 4.22
N VAL A 14 -3.23 12.97 2.95
CA VAL A 14 -4.14 12.02 2.30
C VAL A 14 -3.38 10.75 1.95
N LYS A 15 -4.08 9.62 2.09
CA LYS A 15 -3.59 8.32 1.62
C LYS A 15 -4.31 7.98 0.33
N PHE A 16 -3.71 8.28 -0.82
CA PHE A 16 -4.21 7.85 -2.12
C PHE A 16 -3.65 6.46 -2.45
N ASN A 17 -4.50 5.43 -2.42
CA ASN A 17 -3.99 4.06 -2.50
C ASN A 17 -3.54 3.67 -3.92
N PHE A 18 -4.07 4.31 -4.97
CA PHE A 18 -3.64 4.01 -6.34
C PHE A 18 -2.17 4.38 -6.61
N PRO A 19 -1.72 5.64 -6.38
CA PRO A 19 -0.30 5.99 -6.48
C PRO A 19 0.59 5.30 -5.43
N MET A 20 0.08 5.03 -4.23
CA MET A 20 0.81 4.23 -3.23
C MET A 20 1.05 2.80 -3.73
N ALA A 21 0.04 2.18 -4.34
CA ALA A 21 0.15 0.83 -4.87
C ALA A 21 1.13 0.79 -6.03
N PHE A 22 1.03 1.72 -6.98
CA PHE A 22 1.98 1.87 -8.07
C PHE A 22 3.43 2.02 -7.57
N SER A 23 3.66 2.91 -6.60
CA SER A 23 4.97 3.10 -5.98
C SER A 23 5.50 1.82 -5.34
N THR A 24 4.62 1.07 -4.67
CA THR A 24 4.96 -0.22 -4.05
C THR A 24 5.29 -1.29 -5.09
N THR A 25 4.52 -1.39 -6.17
CA THR A 25 4.80 -2.28 -7.31
C THR A 25 6.18 -2.00 -7.90
N MET A 26 6.49 -0.72 -8.16
CA MET A 26 7.77 -0.33 -8.75
C MET A 26 8.95 -0.59 -7.82
N LEU A 27 8.81 -0.34 -6.51
CA LEU A 27 9.83 -0.67 -5.52
C LEU A 27 10.05 -2.19 -5.43
N ALA A 28 8.98 -2.97 -5.34
CA ALA A 28 9.07 -4.43 -5.29
C ALA A 28 9.70 -5.00 -6.55
N TRP A 29 9.32 -4.51 -7.74
CA TRP A 29 9.93 -4.92 -9.01
C TRP A 29 11.42 -4.58 -9.04
N SER A 30 11.80 -3.38 -8.60
CA SER A 30 13.21 -2.97 -8.51
C SER A 30 14.01 -3.89 -7.57
N VAL A 31 13.43 -4.30 -6.45
CA VAL A 31 14.06 -5.28 -5.54
C VAL A 31 14.17 -6.66 -6.21
N ILE A 32 13.15 -7.13 -6.92
CA ILE A 32 13.17 -8.43 -7.62
C ILE A 32 14.33 -8.48 -8.62
N GLU A 33 14.47 -7.45 -9.47
CA GLU A 33 15.48 -7.39 -10.53
C GLU A 33 16.87 -7.08 -9.99
N PHE A 34 16.96 -6.04 -9.16
CA PHE A 34 18.23 -5.40 -8.82
C PHE A 34 18.65 -5.58 -7.36
N GLY A 35 17.86 -6.29 -6.54
CA GLY A 35 18.10 -6.42 -5.10
C GLY A 35 19.49 -6.95 -4.72
N LYS A 36 20.12 -7.78 -5.57
CA LYS A 36 21.49 -8.28 -5.35
C LYS A 36 22.56 -7.18 -5.38
N PHE A 37 22.26 -6.03 -6.00
CA PHE A 37 23.17 -4.90 -6.15
C PHE A 37 22.90 -3.79 -5.11
N MET A 38 21.86 -3.93 -4.29
CA MET A 38 21.45 -2.88 -3.33
C MET A 38 22.28 -2.89 -2.03
N GLY A 39 23.12 -3.91 -1.80
CA GLY A 39 23.97 -3.98 -0.61
C GLY A 39 23.16 -3.87 0.70
N PRO A 40 23.55 -2.99 1.65
CA PRO A 40 22.82 -2.84 2.91
C PRO A 40 21.41 -2.24 2.73
N GLU A 41 21.19 -1.46 1.67
CA GLU A 41 19.92 -0.77 1.41
C GLU A 41 18.79 -1.72 0.97
N LEU A 42 19.12 -2.97 0.61
CA LEU A 42 18.12 -3.99 0.31
C LEU A 42 17.13 -4.16 1.47
N ASN A 43 17.61 -4.12 2.71
CA ASN A 43 16.75 -4.26 3.88
C ASN A 43 15.81 -3.06 4.04
N ASN A 44 16.31 -1.84 3.87
CA ASN A 44 15.48 -0.63 3.94
C ASN A 44 14.43 -0.62 2.81
N ALA A 45 14.79 -1.05 1.60
CA ALA A 45 13.84 -1.18 0.49
C ALA A 45 12.74 -2.20 0.80
N LEU A 46 13.10 -3.37 1.36
CA LEU A 46 12.13 -4.40 1.78
C LEU A 46 11.24 -3.92 2.92
N ASP A 47 11.79 -3.16 3.87
CA ASP A 47 11.03 -2.62 4.99
C ASP A 47 10.04 -1.53 4.50
N ALA A 48 10.42 -0.71 3.52
CA ALA A 48 9.53 0.25 2.86
C ALA A 48 8.37 -0.44 2.12
N ILE A 49 8.67 -1.51 1.37
CA ILE A 49 7.63 -2.35 0.74
C ILE A 49 6.73 -2.99 1.81
N GLY A 50 7.31 -3.44 2.93
CA GLY A 50 6.60 -3.99 4.08
C GLY A 50 5.55 -3.03 4.63
N TRP A 51 5.93 -1.76 4.82
CA TRP A 51 5.04 -0.72 5.35
C TRP A 51 3.77 -0.52 4.50
N ALA A 52 3.92 -0.50 3.18
CA ALA A 52 2.80 -0.39 2.26
C ALA A 52 1.96 -1.68 2.21
N THR A 53 2.60 -2.84 2.13
CA THR A 53 1.89 -4.11 2.00
C THR A 53 1.11 -4.51 3.26
N ASP A 54 1.63 -4.21 4.45
CA ASP A 54 0.89 -4.37 5.70
C ASP A 54 -0.39 -3.53 5.70
N TYR A 55 -0.33 -2.31 5.18
CA TYR A 55 -1.50 -1.46 5.01
C TYR A 55 -2.46 -2.00 3.93
N PHE A 56 -1.97 -2.47 2.79
CA PHE A 56 -2.85 -3.06 1.76
C PHE A 56 -3.56 -4.32 2.24
N LEU A 57 -2.92 -5.14 3.07
CA LEU A 57 -3.57 -6.26 3.76
C LEU A 57 -4.72 -5.80 4.69
N LYS A 58 -4.70 -4.57 5.20
CA LYS A 58 -5.83 -3.99 5.93
C LYS A 58 -6.89 -3.41 4.97
N ALA A 59 -6.45 -2.67 3.96
CA ALA A 59 -7.29 -2.00 2.98
C ALA A 59 -8.11 -2.95 2.08
N THR A 60 -7.77 -4.24 2.09
CA THR A 60 -8.46 -5.29 1.31
C THR A 60 -9.00 -6.41 2.21
N ASN A 61 -9.10 -6.18 3.53
CA ASN A 61 -9.48 -7.25 4.48
C ASN A 61 -10.99 -7.52 4.54
N THR A 62 -11.81 -6.63 3.99
CA THR A 62 -13.27 -6.77 3.98
C THR A 62 -13.71 -7.34 2.63
N PRO A 63 -14.29 -8.54 2.55
CA PRO A 63 -14.70 -9.15 1.28
C PRO A 63 -15.62 -8.23 0.46
N GLY A 64 -15.33 -8.07 -0.84
CA GLY A 64 -16.12 -7.24 -1.74
C GLY A 64 -15.85 -5.73 -1.65
N PHE A 65 -14.91 -5.30 -0.80
CA PHE A 65 -14.53 -3.91 -0.63
C PHE A 65 -13.02 -3.72 -0.72
N VAL A 66 -12.59 -2.72 -1.48
CA VAL A 66 -11.19 -2.27 -1.52
C VAL A 66 -11.18 -0.80 -1.14
N PHE A 67 -10.54 -0.48 -0.01
CA PHE A 67 -10.37 0.91 0.40
C PHE A 67 -9.39 1.58 -0.55
N ALA A 68 -9.82 2.68 -1.17
CA ALA A 68 -9.08 3.40 -2.21
C ALA A 68 -8.43 4.69 -1.68
N GLN A 69 -9.00 5.28 -0.61
CA GLN A 69 -8.52 6.53 -0.06
C GLN A 69 -8.84 6.68 1.42
N VAL A 70 -7.98 7.36 2.17
CA VAL A 70 -8.25 7.83 3.54
C VAL A 70 -7.84 9.30 3.65
N GLY A 71 -8.82 10.15 3.99
CA GLY A 71 -8.68 11.62 4.03
C GLY A 71 -9.58 12.29 3.00
N ASP A 72 -10.26 13.37 3.41
CA ASP A 72 -10.89 14.29 2.46
C ASP A 72 -9.84 15.27 1.92
N PRO A 73 -9.57 15.30 0.60
CA PRO A 73 -8.45 16.06 0.07
C PRO A 73 -8.67 17.57 0.17
N PHE A 74 -9.90 18.05 0.10
CA PHE A 74 -10.16 19.47 0.23
C PHE A 74 -9.93 19.96 1.66
N GLY A 75 -10.39 19.22 2.66
CA GLY A 75 -10.10 19.52 4.06
C GLY A 75 -8.59 19.46 4.35
N ASP A 76 -7.96 18.37 3.94
CA ASP A 76 -6.53 18.12 4.14
C ASP A 76 -5.65 19.21 3.50
N HIS A 77 -5.90 19.56 2.23
CA HIS A 77 -5.09 20.55 1.49
C HIS A 77 -5.33 22.00 1.93
N ASN A 78 -6.45 22.30 2.58
CA ASN A 78 -6.73 23.62 3.14
C ASN A 78 -6.07 23.84 4.51
N CYS A 79 -5.46 22.81 5.11
CA CYS A 79 -4.74 22.89 6.36
C CYS A 79 -3.24 22.64 6.14
N TRP A 80 -2.39 23.49 6.72
CA TRP A 80 -0.94 23.26 6.73
C TRP A 80 -0.51 22.93 8.15
N GLU A 81 -0.39 21.65 8.45
CA GLU A 81 -0.13 21.16 9.79
C GLU A 81 0.74 19.91 9.79
N ARG A 82 1.29 19.57 10.96
CA ARG A 82 1.98 18.30 11.14
C ARG A 82 0.94 17.17 11.14
N PRO A 83 1.24 15.99 10.56
CA PRO A 83 0.29 14.88 10.55
C PRO A 83 -0.16 14.43 11.95
N GLU A 84 0.65 14.66 12.99
CA GLU A 84 0.30 14.32 14.37
C GLU A 84 -0.73 15.28 14.99
N ASP A 85 -0.91 16.46 14.41
CA ASP A 85 -1.80 17.51 14.91
C ASP A 85 -3.13 17.58 14.13
N MET A 86 -3.34 16.69 13.14
CA MET A 86 -4.50 16.76 12.24
C MET A 86 -5.85 16.79 12.95
N ASP A 87 -6.68 17.77 12.59
CA ASP A 87 -8.06 17.91 13.04
C ASP A 87 -9.09 17.77 11.90
N THR A 88 -8.63 17.61 10.65
CA THR A 88 -9.48 17.44 9.47
C THR A 88 -10.14 16.04 9.40
N PRO A 89 -11.36 15.91 8.87
CA PRO A 89 -12.03 14.61 8.76
C PRO A 89 -11.25 13.60 7.88
N ARG A 90 -10.87 12.48 8.49
CA ARG A 90 -10.17 11.37 7.79
C ARG A 90 -11.11 10.31 7.24
N THR A 91 -12.04 10.72 6.38
CA THR A 91 -13.04 9.85 5.75
C THR A 91 -12.38 8.75 4.92
N SER A 92 -12.89 7.52 5.01
CA SER A 92 -12.40 6.39 4.21
C SER A 92 -13.33 6.14 3.03
N PHE A 93 -12.76 6.09 1.82
CA PHE A 93 -13.48 5.79 0.59
C PHE A 93 -13.08 4.42 0.05
N PHE A 94 -14.02 3.73 -0.56
CA PHE A 94 -13.83 2.36 -1.03
C PHE A 94 -14.53 2.14 -2.36
N VAL A 95 -14.06 1.14 -3.10
CA VAL A 95 -14.73 0.58 -4.26
C VAL A 95 -15.40 -0.73 -3.86
N SER A 96 -16.50 -1.05 -4.53
CA SER A 96 -17.29 -2.27 -4.31
C SER A 96 -17.81 -2.80 -5.65
N ARG A 97 -18.60 -3.88 -5.62
CA ARG A 97 -19.25 -4.39 -6.83
C ARG A 97 -20.21 -3.37 -7.46
N GLU A 98 -20.86 -2.56 -6.63
CA GLU A 98 -21.82 -1.53 -7.05
C GLU A 98 -21.12 -0.25 -7.51
N ASN A 99 -19.95 0.04 -6.95
CA ASN A 99 -19.11 1.19 -7.30
C ASN A 99 -17.69 0.68 -7.63
N PRO A 100 -17.47 0.12 -8.83
CA PRO A 100 -16.23 -0.57 -9.15
C PRO A 100 -15.05 0.39 -9.35
N GLY A 101 -13.85 -0.14 -9.15
CA GLY A 101 -12.59 0.54 -9.49
C GLY A 101 -11.50 -0.49 -9.75
N SER A 102 -11.46 -0.97 -10.99
CA SER A 102 -10.55 -2.03 -11.42
C SER A 102 -9.09 -1.59 -11.34
N GLU A 103 -8.81 -0.33 -11.60
CA GLU A 103 -7.48 0.26 -11.64
C GLU A 103 -6.80 0.18 -10.26
N VAL A 104 -7.43 0.76 -9.23
CA VAL A 104 -6.90 0.73 -7.86
C VAL A 104 -6.86 -0.69 -7.30
N SER A 105 -7.86 -1.52 -7.60
CA SER A 105 -7.91 -2.90 -7.11
C SER A 105 -6.80 -3.74 -7.74
N ALA A 106 -6.62 -3.63 -9.06
CA ALA A 106 -5.59 -4.37 -9.79
C ALA A 106 -4.19 -3.90 -9.43
N GLU A 107 -3.97 -2.59 -9.19
CA GLU A 107 -2.65 -2.10 -8.82
C GLU A 107 -2.27 -2.52 -7.39
N ILE A 108 -3.23 -2.56 -6.45
CA ILE A 108 -2.99 -3.14 -5.12
C ILE A 108 -2.66 -4.63 -5.25
N ALA A 109 -3.38 -5.37 -6.09
CA ALA A 109 -3.08 -6.78 -6.37
C ALA A 109 -1.67 -6.95 -6.97
N ALA A 110 -1.27 -6.11 -7.92
CA ALA A 110 0.07 -6.11 -8.50
C ALA A 110 1.16 -5.82 -7.45
N ALA A 111 0.93 -4.83 -6.59
CA ALA A 111 1.84 -4.49 -5.49
C ALA A 111 2.03 -5.67 -4.53
N LEU A 112 0.94 -6.32 -4.12
CA LEU A 112 0.97 -7.48 -3.24
C LEU A 112 1.65 -8.69 -3.90
N ALA A 113 1.34 -8.96 -5.18
CA ALA A 113 1.94 -10.05 -5.93
C ALA A 113 3.45 -9.86 -6.14
N ALA A 114 3.89 -8.68 -6.59
CA ALA A 114 5.31 -8.38 -6.75
C ALA A 114 6.04 -8.47 -5.39
N SER A 115 5.46 -7.90 -4.34
CA SER A 115 6.04 -7.97 -3.00
C SER A 115 6.17 -9.40 -2.48
N SER A 116 5.20 -10.28 -2.77
CA SER A 116 5.29 -11.69 -2.41
C SER A 116 6.56 -12.36 -2.95
N ILE A 117 6.96 -12.03 -4.18
CA ILE A 117 8.16 -12.54 -4.83
C ILE A 117 9.41 -11.96 -4.15
N ALA A 118 9.43 -10.65 -3.92
CA ALA A 118 10.56 -9.97 -3.26
C ALA A 118 10.83 -10.53 -1.86
N PHE A 119 9.80 -10.67 -1.01
CA PHE A 119 9.92 -11.20 0.35
C PHE A 119 10.34 -12.67 0.38
N LYS A 120 9.83 -13.50 -0.54
CA LYS A 120 10.26 -14.89 -0.68
C LYS A 120 11.73 -15.00 -1.05
N LYS A 121 12.17 -14.16 -1.99
CA LYS A 121 13.53 -14.19 -2.55
C LYS A 121 14.59 -13.65 -1.58
N PHE A 122 14.31 -12.57 -0.86
CA PHE A 122 15.35 -11.83 -0.11
C PHE A 122 15.18 -11.80 1.42
N LYS A 123 13.98 -11.95 1.98
CA LYS A 123 13.78 -12.09 3.44
C LYS A 123 13.59 -13.55 3.90
N HIS A 124 13.40 -14.49 2.97
CA HIS A 124 13.01 -15.88 3.25
C HIS A 124 11.77 -16.01 4.15
N ASN A 125 10.89 -14.99 4.14
CA ASN A 125 9.66 -15.00 4.93
C ASN A 125 8.52 -15.64 4.13
N VAL A 126 8.47 -16.97 4.14
CA VAL A 126 7.51 -17.75 3.36
C VAL A 126 6.07 -17.45 3.77
N GLY A 127 5.78 -17.40 5.07
CA GLY A 127 4.43 -17.15 5.56
C GLY A 127 3.88 -15.78 5.17
N TYR A 128 4.71 -14.73 5.23
CA TYR A 128 4.30 -13.40 4.77
C TYR A 128 4.12 -13.36 3.25
N SER A 129 5.05 -13.94 2.49
CA SER A 129 4.95 -14.05 1.03
C SER A 129 3.64 -14.73 0.59
N GLU A 130 3.29 -15.87 1.19
CA GLU A 130 2.06 -16.60 0.87
C GLU A 130 0.82 -15.77 1.22
N ARG A 131 0.82 -15.08 2.36
CA ARG A 131 -0.27 -14.19 2.75
C ARG A 131 -0.48 -13.06 1.74
N LEU A 132 0.60 -12.44 1.25
CA LEU A 132 0.53 -11.40 0.23
C LEU A 132 -0.04 -11.95 -1.08
N LEU A 133 0.47 -13.09 -1.54
CA LEU A 133 0.01 -13.71 -2.79
C LEU A 133 -1.46 -14.13 -2.70
N GLN A 134 -1.89 -14.72 -1.58
CA GLN A 134 -3.30 -15.06 -1.37
C GLN A 134 -4.19 -13.82 -1.44
N ARG A 135 -3.76 -12.70 -0.84
CA ARG A 135 -4.54 -11.46 -0.93
C ARG A 135 -4.59 -10.89 -2.35
N ALA A 136 -3.51 -11.01 -3.12
CA ALA A 136 -3.46 -10.51 -4.50
C ALA A 136 -4.45 -11.23 -5.46
N ILE A 137 -4.88 -12.44 -5.13
CA ILE A 137 -5.74 -13.27 -5.99
C ILE A 137 -7.24 -13.08 -5.68
N MET A 138 -7.57 -12.54 -4.50
CA MET A 138 -8.95 -12.33 -4.04
C MET A 138 -9.51 -10.99 -4.50
#